data_AF-A0A4U5LRC2-F1
#
_entry.id   AF-A0A4U5LRC2-F1
#
_cell.length_a   1.000
_cell.length_b   1.000
_cell.length_c   1.000
_cell.angle_alpha   90.00
_cell.angle_beta   90.00
_cell.angle_gamma   90.00
#
_symmetry.space_group_name_H-M   'P 1'
#
loop_
_entity.id
_entity.type
_entity.pdbx_description
1 polymer ?
#
loop_
_entity_poly.entity_id
_entity_poly.type
_entity_poly.pdbx_seq_one_letter_code
_entity_poly.pdbx_strand_id
1 'polypeptide(L)'
;MSWGLDAVDAVNMSGFRNFITTDPYKAWQTGVTFSFDEEEKPTIKQMLFMVGYNGTHKMTDKLRLLTECRSLVQRYPEFDVKPFDTDSDMVDVIAEIPYSVKIVFASVIIASGISFFSSLSILLPHFLPRFLLALYALEWLDSFLI
;
A
#
# COMPACT_ATOMS: atom_id res chain seq x y z
N MET A 1 -6.97 -19.32 25.31
CA MET A 1 -8.33 -19.74 24.90
C MET A 1 -8.16 -20.42 23.54
N SER A 2 -8.03 -21.75 23.56
CA SER A 2 -7.88 -22.56 22.35
C SER A 2 -9.27 -22.67 21.72
N TRP A 3 -9.46 -22.10 20.53
CA TRP A 3 -10.66 -22.37 19.75
C TRP A 3 -10.48 -23.76 19.15
N GLY A 4 -11.17 -24.73 19.75
CA GLY A 4 -11.13 -26.13 19.32
C GLY A 4 -11.63 -26.26 17.89
N LEU A 5 -10.71 -26.53 16.96
CA LEU A 5 -10.98 -27.04 15.62
C LEU A 5 -10.92 -28.57 15.58
N ASP A 6 -10.84 -29.24 16.75
CA ASP A 6 -10.60 -30.69 16.85
C ASP A 6 -11.83 -31.56 16.57
N ALA A 7 -12.96 -30.99 16.15
CA ALA A 7 -14.11 -31.75 15.68
C ALA A 7 -15.07 -30.87 14.87
N VAL A 8 -14.68 -30.45 13.67
CA VAL A 8 -15.71 -30.20 12.65
C VAL A 8 -16.01 -31.57 12.05
N ASP A 9 -16.99 -32.27 12.63
CA ASP A 9 -17.63 -33.41 11.97
C ASP A 9 -17.89 -33.01 10.51
N ALA A 10 -17.48 -33.87 9.57
CA ALA A 10 -17.60 -33.59 8.15
C ALA A 10 -19.00 -33.04 7.85
N VAL A 11 -19.07 -31.79 7.38
CA VAL A 11 -20.32 -31.10 7.10
C VAL A 11 -21.15 -31.97 6.16
N ASN A 12 -22.40 -32.27 6.53
CA ASN A 12 -23.28 -33.05 5.67
C ASN A 12 -23.64 -32.25 4.42
N MET A 13 -23.10 -32.65 3.27
CA MET A 13 -23.26 -31.96 1.98
C MET A 13 -24.36 -32.56 1.08
N SER A 14 -25.17 -33.51 1.57
CA SER A 14 -26.17 -34.21 0.73
C SER A 14 -27.20 -33.27 0.10
N GLY A 15 -27.53 -32.15 0.76
CA GLY A 15 -28.46 -31.15 0.27
C GLY A 15 -27.86 -30.10 -0.65
N PHE A 16 -26.53 -30.08 -0.84
CA PHE A 16 -25.84 -28.96 -1.49
C PHE A 16 -26.27 -28.77 -2.94
N ARG A 17 -26.47 -29.85 -3.71
CA ARG A 17 -26.93 -29.74 -5.11
C ARG A 17 -28.24 -28.97 -5.18
N ASN A 18 -29.22 -29.38 -4.37
CA ASN A 18 -30.54 -28.76 -4.37
C ASN A 18 -30.47 -27.31 -3.87
N PHE A 19 -29.65 -27.04 -2.86
CA PHE A 19 -29.40 -25.69 -2.37
C PHE A 19 -28.83 -24.80 -3.47
N ILE A 20 -27.74 -25.19 -4.13
CA ILE A 20 -27.01 -24.29 -5.04
C ILE A 20 -27.71 -24.12 -6.41
N THR A 21 -28.67 -24.96 -6.77
CA THR A 21 -29.37 -24.90 -8.06
C THR A 21 -30.80 -24.35 -7.99
N THR A 22 -31.39 -24.23 -6.80
CA THR A 22 -32.78 -23.80 -6.61
C THR A 22 -32.87 -22.32 -6.26
N ASP A 23 -33.88 -21.62 -6.76
CA ASP A 23 -34.12 -20.21 -6.40
C ASP A 23 -34.58 -20.08 -4.94
N PRO A 24 -34.14 -19.03 -4.20
CA PRO A 24 -33.29 -17.91 -4.64
C PRO A 24 -31.79 -18.19 -4.54
N TYR A 25 -31.40 -19.37 -4.04
CA TYR A 25 -30.02 -19.73 -3.69
C TYR A 25 -29.11 -19.95 -4.89
N LYS A 26 -29.68 -20.13 -6.08
CA LYS A 26 -28.94 -20.11 -7.34
C LYS A 26 -28.07 -18.86 -7.53
N ALA A 27 -28.42 -17.73 -6.92
CA ALA A 27 -27.60 -16.52 -6.94
C ALA A 27 -26.17 -16.73 -6.38
N TRP A 28 -26.00 -17.67 -5.44
CA TRP A 28 -24.71 -17.98 -4.83
C TRP A 28 -23.71 -18.64 -5.79
N GLN A 29 -24.17 -19.15 -6.95
CA GLN A 29 -23.28 -19.66 -7.99
C GLN A 29 -22.29 -18.60 -8.51
N THR A 30 -22.61 -17.31 -8.34
CA THR A 30 -21.69 -16.21 -8.69
C THR A 30 -20.53 -16.06 -7.70
N GLY A 31 -20.71 -16.48 -6.46
CA GLY A 31 -19.73 -16.36 -5.38
C GLY A 31 -19.07 -17.69 -4.98
N VAL A 32 -19.48 -18.82 -5.56
CA VAL A 32 -18.98 -20.15 -5.18
C VAL A 32 -18.61 -20.94 -6.44
N THR A 33 -17.35 -21.35 -6.51
CA THR A 33 -16.87 -22.28 -7.54
C THR A 33 -16.90 -23.69 -6.98
N PHE A 34 -17.64 -24.58 -7.62
CA PHE A 34 -17.80 -25.97 -7.18
C PHE A 34 -17.87 -26.93 -8.37
N SER A 35 -17.69 -28.22 -8.09
CA SER A 35 -17.90 -29.31 -9.03
C SER A 35 -18.58 -30.48 -8.32
N PHE A 36 -19.22 -31.36 -9.09
CA PHE A 36 -19.71 -32.64 -8.58
C PHE A 36 -18.86 -33.75 -9.18
N ASP A 37 -18.56 -34.79 -8.39
CA ASP A 37 -17.95 -36.01 -8.90
C ASP A 37 -18.99 -36.96 -9.55
N GLU A 38 -18.53 -38.14 -9.96
CA GLU A 38 -19.38 -39.18 -10.57
C GLU A 38 -20.47 -39.70 -9.62
N GLU A 39 -20.28 -39.57 -8.31
CA GLU A 39 -21.23 -39.95 -7.26
C GLU A 39 -22.11 -38.79 -6.79
N GLU A 40 -22.13 -37.68 -7.56
CA GLU A 40 -22.79 -36.42 -7.23
C GLU A 40 -22.33 -35.72 -5.94
N LYS A 41 -21.17 -36.09 -5.38
CA LYS A 41 -20.64 -35.42 -4.20
C LYS A 41 -20.06 -34.06 -4.60
N PRO A 42 -20.45 -32.99 -3.89
CA PRO A 42 -19.95 -31.66 -4.18
C PRO A 42 -18.53 -31.46 -3.64
N THR A 43 -17.69 -30.84 -4.45
CA THR A 43 -16.38 -30.31 -4.05
C THR A 43 -16.39 -28.80 -4.25
N ILE A 44 -16.22 -28.03 -3.17
CA ILE A 44 -16.08 -26.57 -3.24
C ILE A 44 -14.62 -26.25 -3.49
N LYS A 45 -14.34 -25.48 -4.55
CA LYS A 45 -12.99 -25.07 -4.92
C LYS A 45 -12.66 -23.68 -4.37
N GLN A 46 -13.62 -22.76 -4.46
CA GLN A 46 -13.47 -21.37 -4.03
C GLN A 46 -14.82 -20.83 -3.55
N MET A 47 -14.80 -19.95 -2.56
CA MET A 47 -15.99 -19.32 -2.02
C MET A 47 -15.70 -17.87 -1.64
N LEU A 48 -16.64 -17.00 -1.95
CA LEU A 48 -16.71 -15.64 -1.48
C LEU A 48 -17.42 -15.60 -0.13
N PHE A 49 -16.72 -15.11 0.90
CA PHE A 49 -17.30 -14.81 2.20
C PHE A 49 -17.40 -13.29 2.38
N MET A 50 -18.63 -12.77 2.41
CA MET A 50 -18.91 -11.34 2.56
C MET A 50 -19.28 -11.02 4.01
N VAL A 51 -18.61 -10.02 4.58
CA VAL A 51 -18.89 -9.52 5.93
C VAL A 51 -19.07 -8.01 5.86
N GLY A 52 -20.15 -7.51 6.47
CA GLY A 52 -20.35 -6.09 6.68
C GLY A 52 -19.59 -5.63 7.94
N TYR A 53 -18.92 -4.48 7.85
CA TYR A 53 -18.29 -3.83 8.99
C TYR A 53 -19.01 -2.53 9.32
N ASN A 54 -19.28 -2.28 10.60
CA ASN A 54 -19.89 -1.04 11.07
C ASN A 54 -18.79 -0.07 11.55
N GLY A 55 -18.94 1.23 11.24
CA GLY A 55 -18.01 2.27 11.69
C GLY A 55 -16.89 2.62 10.70
N THR A 56 -16.93 2.11 9.48
CA THR A 56 -16.05 2.54 8.38
C THR A 56 -16.66 3.76 7.69
N HIS A 57 -16.15 4.96 7.99
CA HIS A 57 -16.66 6.22 7.41
C HIS A 57 -15.62 6.95 6.55
N LYS A 58 -14.34 6.61 6.72
CA LYS A 58 -13.22 7.22 6.00
C LYS A 58 -12.32 6.16 5.39
N MET A 59 -11.51 6.60 4.43
CA MET A 59 -10.53 5.74 3.78
C MET A 59 -9.45 5.20 4.74
N THR A 60 -9.10 5.98 5.76
CA THR A 60 -8.20 5.55 6.83
C THR A 60 -8.78 4.40 7.64
N ASP A 61 -10.10 4.36 7.82
CA ASP A 61 -10.79 3.28 8.54
C ASP A 61 -10.74 1.99 7.70
N LYS A 62 -10.95 2.12 6.38
CA LYS A 62 -10.79 1.01 5.42
C LYS A 62 -9.35 0.49 5.39
N LEU A 63 -8.36 1.39 5.40
CA LEU A 63 -6.95 1.02 5.48
C LEU A 63 -6.65 0.20 6.73
N ARG A 64 -7.13 0.65 7.91
CA ARG A 64 -6.96 -0.11 9.15
C ARG A 64 -7.64 -1.47 9.07
N LEU A 65 -8.90 -1.51 8.63
CA LEU A 65 -9.68 -2.73 8.52
C LEU A 65 -9.02 -3.76 7.59
N LEU A 66 -8.64 -3.37 6.37
CA LEU A 66 -7.98 -4.27 5.42
C LEU A 66 -6.62 -4.75 5.93
N THR A 67 -5.88 -3.90 6.65
CA THR A 67 -4.60 -4.29 7.27
C THR A 67 -4.82 -5.37 8.34
N GLU A 68 -5.82 -5.22 9.21
CA GLU A 68 -6.16 -6.22 10.22
C GLU A 68 -6.66 -7.52 9.58
N CYS A 69 -7.52 -7.46 8.56
CA CYS A 69 -7.97 -8.64 7.83
C CYS A 69 -6.81 -9.39 7.20
N ARG A 70 -5.86 -8.67 6.57
CA ARG A 70 -4.63 -9.24 5.99
C ARG A 70 -3.76 -9.89 7.06
N SER A 71 -3.59 -9.25 8.22
CA SER A 71 -2.86 -9.85 9.35
C SER A 71 -3.55 -11.10 9.89
N LEU A 72 -4.88 -11.12 9.92
CA LEU A 72 -5.65 -12.28 10.39
C LEU A 72 -5.49 -13.48 9.47
N VAL A 73 -5.65 -13.30 8.14
CA VAL A 73 -5.51 -14.42 7.19
C VAL A 73 -4.10 -14.97 7.15
N GLN A 74 -3.09 -14.14 7.38
CA GLN A 74 -1.68 -14.59 7.47
C GLN A 74 -1.45 -15.57 8.63
N ARG A 75 -2.33 -15.59 9.65
CA ARG A 75 -2.25 -16.56 10.75
C ARG A 75 -2.77 -17.95 10.36
N TYR A 76 -3.53 -18.04 9.27
CA TYR A 76 -4.13 -19.29 8.79
C TYR A 76 -3.78 -19.52 7.31
N PRO A 77 -2.48 -19.70 6.99
CA PRO A 77 -2.03 -19.88 5.61
C PRO A 77 -2.60 -21.12 4.91
N GLU A 78 -3.10 -22.09 5.67
CA GLU A 78 -3.72 -23.32 5.16
C GLU A 78 -5.01 -23.08 4.34
N PHE A 79 -5.66 -21.92 4.49
CA PHE A 79 -6.92 -21.62 3.81
C PHE A 79 -6.78 -20.73 2.56
N ASP A 80 -5.55 -20.26 2.22
CA ASP A 80 -5.27 -19.40 1.05
C ASP A 80 -6.31 -18.27 0.85
N VAL A 81 -6.62 -17.55 1.93
CA VAL A 81 -7.66 -16.51 1.93
C VAL A 81 -7.06 -15.16 1.56
N LYS A 82 -7.66 -14.49 0.57
CA LYS A 82 -7.34 -13.11 0.20
C LYS A 82 -8.47 -12.16 0.61
N PRO A 83 -8.27 -11.31 1.63
CA PRO A 83 -9.20 -10.24 1.96
C PRO A 83 -9.25 -9.22 0.83
N PHE A 84 -10.45 -8.83 0.44
CA PHE A 84 -10.65 -7.77 -0.56
C PHE A 84 -11.90 -6.95 -0.22
N ASP A 85 -11.90 -5.70 -0.68
CA ASP A 85 -13.04 -4.77 -0.71
C ASP A 85 -13.04 -4.11 -2.09
N THR A 86 -14.14 -3.48 -2.51
CA THR A 86 -14.21 -2.76 -3.79
C THR A 86 -13.12 -1.68 -3.92
N ASP A 87 -12.70 -1.10 -2.80
CA ASP A 87 -11.70 -0.02 -2.75
C ASP A 87 -10.30 -0.51 -2.34
N SER A 88 -10.01 -1.82 -2.35
CA SER A 88 -8.74 -2.35 -1.84
C SER A 88 -7.51 -1.76 -2.52
N ASP A 89 -7.58 -1.54 -3.83
CA ASP A 89 -6.46 -1.00 -4.61
C ASP A 89 -6.21 0.48 -4.26
N MET A 90 -7.28 1.24 -4.03
CA MET A 90 -7.17 2.64 -3.59
C MET A 90 -6.60 2.74 -2.17
N VAL A 91 -6.98 1.81 -1.30
CA VAL A 91 -6.40 1.70 0.04
C VAL A 91 -4.90 1.45 -0.03
N ASP A 92 -4.44 0.58 -0.93
CA ASP A 92 -3.01 0.29 -1.11
C ASP A 92 -2.26 1.52 -1.64
N VAL A 93 -2.82 2.24 -2.63
CA VAL A 93 -2.24 3.52 -3.09
C VAL A 93 -2.08 4.51 -1.94
N ILE A 94 -3.10 4.67 -1.10
CA ILE A 94 -3.07 5.61 0.02
C ILE A 94 -2.05 5.21 1.09
N ALA A 95 -1.85 3.90 1.30
CA ALA A 95 -0.80 3.40 2.18
C ALA A 95 0.61 3.77 1.67
N GLU A 96 0.80 3.84 0.34
CA GLU A 96 2.10 4.14 -0.29
C GLU A 96 2.40 5.65 -0.40
N ILE A 97 1.38 6.52 -0.45
CA ILE A 97 1.57 7.98 -0.61
C ILE A 97 2.61 8.57 0.35
N PRO A 98 2.59 8.31 1.68
CA PRO A 98 3.55 8.91 2.60
C PRO A 98 5.00 8.54 2.31
N TYR A 99 5.23 7.32 1.81
CA TYR A 99 6.57 6.85 1.44
C TYR A 99 7.03 7.50 0.14
N SER A 100 6.18 7.50 -0.89
CA SER A 100 6.46 8.11 -2.19
C SER A 100 6.72 9.62 -2.08
N VAL A 101 5.92 10.33 -1.29
CA VAL A 101 6.12 11.77 -1.02
C VAL A 101 7.46 12.01 -0.35
N LYS A 102 7.85 11.22 0.66
CA LYS A 102 9.14 11.37 1.33
C LYS A 102 10.32 11.18 0.36
N ILE A 103 10.23 10.20 -0.53
CA ILE A 103 11.28 9.96 -1.54
C ILE A 103 11.41 11.14 -2.49
N VAL A 104 10.28 11.65 -3.01
CA VAL A 104 10.29 12.79 -3.94
C VAL A 104 10.83 14.04 -3.27
N PHE A 105 10.42 14.34 -2.04
CA PHE A 105 10.97 15.50 -1.32
C PHE A 105 12.47 15.35 -1.04
N ALA A 106 12.92 14.17 -0.64
CA ALA A 106 14.34 13.90 -0.42
C ALA A 106 15.16 14.06 -1.71
N SER A 107 14.67 13.56 -2.84
CA SER A 107 15.37 13.67 -4.13
C SER A 107 15.48 15.12 -4.60
N VAL A 108 14.43 15.93 -4.42
CA VAL A 108 14.46 17.37 -4.72
C VAL A 108 15.49 18.08 -3.87
N ILE A 109 15.52 17.84 -2.55
CA ILE A 109 16.51 18.47 -1.65
C ILE A 109 17.94 18.10 -2.05
N ILE A 110 18.19 16.83 -2.35
CA ILE A 110 19.52 16.35 -2.77
C ILE A 110 19.92 17.02 -4.09
N ALA A 111 19.03 17.02 -5.09
CA ALA A 111 19.31 17.62 -6.39
C ALA A 111 19.57 19.14 -6.28
N SER A 112 18.76 19.84 -5.49
CA SER A 112 18.97 21.27 -5.19
C SER A 112 20.30 21.52 -4.48
N GLY A 113 20.66 20.68 -3.50
CA GLY A 113 21.95 20.76 -2.81
C GLY A 113 23.13 20.59 -3.76
N ILE A 114 23.11 19.55 -4.60
CA ILE A 114 24.15 19.30 -5.62
C ILE A 114 24.28 20.50 -6.56
N SER A 115 23.16 21.04 -7.02
CA SER A 115 23.14 22.18 -7.94
C SER A 115 23.71 23.45 -7.28
N PHE A 116 23.39 23.66 -6.00
CA PHE A 116 23.93 24.78 -5.22
C PHE A 116 25.46 24.66 -5.02
N PHE A 117 25.95 23.51 -4.57
CA PHE A 117 27.41 23.33 -4.38
C PHE A 117 28.18 23.33 -5.69
N SER A 118 27.60 22.82 -6.78
CA SER A 118 28.22 22.87 -8.11
C SER A 118 28.30 24.29 -8.65
N SER A 119 27.25 25.10 -8.46
CA SER A 119 27.30 26.50 -8.87
C SER A 119 28.27 27.31 -8.00
N LEU A 120 28.29 27.08 -6.68
CA LEU A 120 29.24 27.71 -5.76
C LEU A 120 30.69 27.37 -6.11
N SER A 121 31.01 26.10 -6.41
CA SER A 121 32.37 25.68 -6.75
C SER A 121 32.88 26.26 -8.08
N ILE A 122 32.00 26.61 -9.00
CA ILE A 122 32.35 27.28 -10.27
C ILE A 122 32.47 28.79 -10.09
N LEU A 123 31.51 29.40 -9.39
CA LEU A 123 31.43 30.86 -9.23
C LEU A 123 32.49 31.40 -8.26
N LEU A 124 32.74 30.70 -7.15
CA LEU A 124 33.66 31.18 -6.11
C LEU A 124 35.08 31.42 -6.67
N PRO A 125 35.71 30.49 -7.42
CA PRO A 125 37.05 30.72 -7.98
C PRO A 125 37.09 31.81 -9.06
N HIS A 126 35.97 32.06 -9.76
CA HIS A 126 35.92 33.07 -10.83
C HIS A 126 35.70 34.48 -10.30
N PHE A 127 34.87 34.64 -9.26
CA PHE A 127 34.48 35.94 -8.71
C PHE A 127 35.33 36.37 -7.53
N LEU A 128 35.76 35.44 -6.66
CA LEU A 128 36.49 35.78 -5.44
C LEU A 128 37.83 36.50 -5.70
N PRO A 129 38.68 36.08 -6.65
CA PRO A 129 39.94 36.78 -6.91
C PRO A 129 39.72 38.19 -7.45
N ARG A 130 38.74 38.37 -8.35
CA ARG A 130 38.39 39.69 -8.92
C ARG A 130 37.82 40.63 -7.86
N PHE A 131 37.01 40.09 -6.96
CA PHE A 131 36.46 40.85 -5.84
C PHE A 131 37.55 41.26 -4.83
N LEU A 132 38.44 40.34 -4.46
CA LEU A 132 39.58 40.64 -3.57
C LEU A 132 40.55 41.67 -4.20
N LEU A 133 40.82 41.56 -5.49
CA LEU A 133 41.61 42.56 -6.22
C LEU A 133 40.92 43.94 -6.24
N ALA A 134 39.61 43.99 -6.42
CA ALA A 134 38.85 45.24 -6.38
C ALA A 134 38.88 45.90 -4.99
N LEU A 135 38.75 45.11 -3.91
CA LEU A 135 38.89 45.59 -2.54
C LEU A 135 40.30 46.14 -2.27
N TYR A 136 41.33 45.39 -2.63
CA TYR A 136 42.72 45.82 -2.47
C TYR A 136 43.02 47.10 -3.26
N ALA A 137 42.51 47.21 -4.48
CA ALA A 137 42.66 48.42 -5.30
C ALA A 137 41.97 49.64 -4.67
N LEU A 138 40.82 49.45 -4.01
CA LEU A 138 40.10 50.50 -3.29
C LEU A 138 40.91 51.00 -2.09
N GLU A 139 41.40 50.10 -1.24
CA GLU A 139 42.24 50.43 -0.08
C GLU A 139 43.55 51.14 -0.49
N TRP A 140 44.14 50.71 -1.60
CA TRP A 140 45.33 51.35 -2.16
C TRP A 140 45.04 52.77 -2.66
N LEU A 141 43.90 52.99 -3.32
CA LEU A 141 43.45 54.31 -3.78
C LEU A 141 43.20 55.27 -2.62
N ASP A 142 42.56 54.80 -1.55
CA ASP A 142 42.32 55.58 -0.33
C ASP A 142 43.63 56.00 0.35
N SER A 143 44.68 55.17 0.25
CA SER A 143 46.01 55.46 0.80
C SER A 143 46.80 56.52 0.02
N PHE A 144 46.41 56.84 -1.21
CA PHE A 144 47.06 57.84 -2.07
C PHE A 144 46.34 59.19 -2.13
N LEU A 145 45.08 59.25 -1.67
CA LEU A 145 44.22 60.42 -1.70
C LEU A 145 44.18 61.20 -0.36
N ILE A 146 45.02 60.81 0.61
CA ILE A 146 45.27 61.49 1.89
C ILE A 146 46.71 61.99 1.92
#